data_AF-A0A9X1UJI6-F1
#
_entry.id   AF-A0A9X1UJI6-F1
#
_cell.length_a   1.000
_cell.length_b   1.000
_cell.length_c   1.000
_cell.angle_alpha   90.00
_cell.angle_beta   90.00
_cell.angle_gamma   90.00
#
_symmetry.space_group_name_H-M   'P 1'
#
loop_
_entity.id
_entity.type
_entity.pdbx_description
1 polymer ?
#
loop_
_entity_poly.entity_id
_entity_poly.type
_entity_poly.pdbx_seq_one_letter_code
_entity_poly.pdbx_strand_id
1 'polypeptide(L)' 'MPPVVLIACTTHPGRRVTVQQSWRYRRINARTRTEPPLYPWIKLSGRWLELAGFEAGQRVRIEVHDGRLVITHD' A
#
# COMPACT_ATOMS: atom_id res chain seq x y z
N MET A 1 33.54 -24.40 -9.31
CA MET A 1 32.98 -23.37 -8.41
C MET A 1 32.07 -22.46 -9.23
N PRO A 2 30.90 -22.07 -8.71
CA PRO A 2 29.73 -21.68 -9.49
C PRO A 2 29.85 -20.27 -10.10
N PRO A 3 29.10 -19.97 -11.18
CA PRO A 3 29.06 -18.63 -11.77
C PRO A 3 28.36 -17.64 -10.83
N VAL A 4 28.93 -16.43 -10.75
CA VAL A 4 28.35 -15.25 -10.10
C VAL A 4 27.03 -14.94 -10.78
N VAL A 5 25.92 -15.19 -10.07
CA VAL A 5 24.59 -14.76 -10.49
C VAL A 5 24.55 -13.24 -10.33
N LEU A 6 24.61 -12.52 -11.45
CA LEU A 6 24.25 -11.11 -11.49
C LEU A 6 22.77 -11.04 -11.12
N ILE A 7 22.47 -10.65 -9.88
CA ILE A 7 21.13 -10.26 -9.47
C ILE A 7 20.81 -9.05 -10.34
N ALA A 8 20.02 -9.26 -11.39
CA ALA A 8 19.41 -8.15 -12.10
C ALA A 8 18.67 -7.34 -11.05
N CYS A 9 19.13 -6.10 -10.82
CA CYS A 9 18.40 -5.13 -10.03
C CYS A 9 17.08 -4.94 -10.76
N THR A 10 16.04 -5.66 -10.35
CA THR A 10 14.70 -5.50 -10.90
C THR A 10 14.22 -4.15 -10.38
N THR A 11 14.66 -3.07 -11.02
CA THR A 11 14.17 -1.72 -10.77
C THR A 11 12.75 -1.72 -11.29
N HIS A 12 11.79 -2.12 -10.44
CA HIS A 12 10.38 -2.05 -10.81
C HIS A 12 10.05 -0.60 -11.16
N PRO A 13 9.48 -0.34 -12.34
CA PRO A 13 9.19 1.03 -12.74
C PRO A 13 8.25 1.67 -11.71
N GLY A 14 8.66 2.81 -11.16
CA GLY A 14 7.89 3.53 -10.16
C GLY A 14 6.47 3.80 -10.67
N ARG A 15 5.47 3.42 -9.88
CA ARG A 15 4.05 3.67 -10.16
C ARG A 15 3.59 4.87 -9.34
N ARG A 16 2.85 5.78 -9.97
CA ARG A 16 2.14 6.86 -9.26
C ARG A 16 0.70 6.42 -9.02
N VAL A 17 0.23 6.58 -7.79
CA VAL A 17 -1.15 6.36 -7.39
C VAL A 17 -1.71 7.65 -6.80
N THR A 18 -2.98 7.94 -7.06
CA THR A 18 -3.64 9.11 -6.50
C THR A 18 -4.19 8.75 -5.13
N VAL A 19 -3.84 9.55 -4.13
CA VAL A 19 -4.49 9.49 -2.81
C VAL A 19 -5.91 10.01 -2.99
N GLN A 20 -6.89 9.16 -2.71
CA GLN A 20 -8.30 9.50 -2.81
C GLN A 20 -8.86 9.78 -1.40
N GLN A 21 -10.08 10.30 -1.33
CA GLN A 21 -10.82 10.48 -0.08
C GLN A 21 -11.94 9.45 0.00
N SER A 22 -12.16 8.90 1.19
CA SER A 22 -13.27 7.99 1.45
C SER A 22 -13.93 8.30 2.79
N TRP A 23 -15.23 8.07 2.85
CA TRP A 23 -16.01 8.17 4.07
C TRP A 23 -15.60 7.04 5.03
N ARG A 24 -15.40 7.36 6.31
CA ARG A 24 -15.30 6.30 7.32
C ARG A 24 -16.64 5.58 7.43
N TYR A 25 -16.65 4.29 7.11
CA TYR A 25 -17.73 3.41 7.57
C TYR A 25 -17.61 3.23 9.09
N ARG A 26 -18.01 4.24 9.87
CA ARG A 26 -18.41 4.02 11.26
C ARG A 26 -19.82 3.44 11.20
N ARG A 27 -20.15 2.47 12.07
CA ARG A 27 -21.56 2.24 12.41
C ARG A 27 -22.06 3.55 13.00
N ILE A 28 -22.75 4.35 12.19
CA ILE A 28 -23.31 5.63 12.62
C ILE A 28 -24.43 5.28 13.60
N ASN A 29 -24.20 5.50 14.90
CA ASN A 29 -25.33 5.68 15.81
C ASN A 29 -26.08 6.90 15.28
N ALA A 30 -27.29 6.68 14.75
CA ALA A 30 -28.10 7.66 14.02
C ALA A 30 -28.45 8.95 14.82
N ARG A 31 -27.96 9.08 16.06
CA ARG A 31 -28.27 10.17 16.99
C ARG A 31 -27.20 11.27 17.03
N THR A 32 -26.04 11.07 16.42
CA THR A 32 -25.01 12.13 16.27
C THR A 32 -24.80 12.41 14.80
N ARG A 33 -25.58 13.35 14.28
CA ARG A 33 -25.56 13.82 12.90
C ARG A 33 -24.39 14.79 12.69
N THR A 34 -23.18 14.25 12.75
CA THR A 34 -21.96 14.94 12.30
C THR A 34 -21.46 14.20 11.08
N GLU A 35 -21.29 14.88 9.94
CA GLU A 35 -20.71 14.27 8.74
C GLU A 35 -19.38 13.59 9.12
N PRO A 36 -19.23 12.28 8.87
CA PRO A 36 -18.05 11.58 9.32
C PRO A 36 -16.81 12.16 8.61
N PRO A 37 -15.70 12.42 9.32
CA PRO A 37 -14.52 12.99 8.69
C PRO A 37 -14.06 12.10 7.52
N LEU A 38 -13.70 12.73 6.40
CA LEU A 38 -13.08 12.08 5.24
C LEU A 38 -11.64 11.69 5.60
N TYR A 39 -11.20 10.50 5.18
CA TYR A 39 -9.82 10.06 5.36
C TYR A 39 -9.13 9.84 4.01
N PRO A 40 -7.82 10.13 3.92
CA PRO A 40 -7.04 9.74 2.77
C PRO A 40 -7.00 8.21 2.69
N TRP A 41 -7.24 7.68 1.50
CA TRP A 41 -7.10 6.27 1.20
C TRP A 41 -6.39 6.06 -0.13
N ILE A 42 -5.65 4.96 -0.22
CA ILE A 42 -4.89 4.59 -1.41
C ILE A 42 -5.20 3.13 -1.72
N LYS A 43 -5.52 2.84 -2.98
CA LYS A 43 -5.62 1.46 -3.50
C LYS A 43 -4.33 1.11 -4.22
N LEU A 44 -3.62 0.10 -3.72
CA LEU A 44 -2.52 -0.53 -4.44
C LEU A 44 -3.05 -1.83 -5.04
N SER A 45 -3.08 -1.90 -6.38
CA SER A 45 -3.53 -3.11 -7.08
C SER A 45 -2.84 -3.27 -8.43
N GLY A 46 -2.69 -4.52 -8.86
CA GLY A 46 -2.21 -4.90 -10.19
C GLY A 46 -0.88 -5.66 -10.15
N ARG A 47 -0.50 -6.21 -11.31
CA ARG A 47 0.66 -7.11 -11.50
C ARG A 47 2.01 -6.56 -11.02
N TRP A 48 2.14 -5.25 -10.85
CA TRP A 48 3.38 -4.64 -10.35
C TRP A 48 3.65 -5.00 -8.87
N LEU A 49 2.62 -5.32 -8.09
CA LEU A 49 2.77 -5.83 -6.72
C LEU A 49 3.37 -7.23 -6.72
N GLU A 50 2.84 -8.12 -7.57
CA GLU A 50 3.39 -9.48 -7.78
C GLU A 50 4.84 -9.41 -8.27
N LEU A 51 5.12 -8.55 -9.25
CA LEU A 51 6.50 -8.36 -9.73
C LEU A 51 7.43 -7.87 -8.62
N ALA A 52 6.94 -7.02 -7.71
CA ALA A 52 7.67 -6.55 -6.54
C ALA A 52 7.78 -7.60 -5.41
N GLY A 53 7.25 -8.81 -5.61
CA GLY A 53 7.35 -9.95 -4.68
C GLY A 53 6.22 -10.05 -3.67
N PHE A 54 5.15 -9.25 -3.79
CA PHE A 54 4.00 -9.32 -2.89
C PHE A 54 2.98 -10.36 -3.34
N GLU A 55 2.62 -11.26 -2.45
CA GLU A 55 1.64 -12.32 -2.69
C GLU A 55 0.31 -12.06 -1.97
N ALA A 56 -0.78 -12.62 -2.51
CA ALA A 56 -2.09 -12.55 -1.88
C ALA A 56 -2.10 -13.28 -0.53
N GLY A 57 -2.67 -12.65 0.50
CA GLY A 57 -2.70 -13.22 1.86
C GLY A 57 -1.40 -13.06 2.66
N GLN A 58 -0.36 -12.47 2.05
CA GLN A 58 0.90 -12.19 2.73
C GLN A 58 0.73 -11.09 3.79
N ARG A 59 1.40 -11.27 4.94
CA ARG A 59 1.55 -10.21 5.94
C ARG A 59 2.64 -9.23 5.49
N VAL A 60 2.35 -7.94 5.61
CA VAL A 60 3.27 -6.87 5.23
C VAL A 60 3.45 -5.92 6.41
N ARG A 61 4.65 -5.34 6.51
CA ARG A 61 4.97 -4.27 7.44
C ARG A 61 4.82 -2.92 6.73
N ILE A 62 4.21 -1.97 7.42
CA ILE A 62 4.08 -0.58 6.96
C ILE A 62 4.80 0.32 7.95
N GLU A 63 5.81 1.04 7.48
CA GLU A 63 6.52 2.05 8.24
C GLU A 63 6.06 3.45 7.79
N VAL A 64 5.70 4.28 8.77
CA VAL A 64 5.18 5.62 8.55
C VAL A 64 6.25 6.63 8.92
N HIS A 65 6.67 7.41 7.95
CA HIS A 65 7.59 8.53 8.12
C HIS A 65 6.94 9.83 7.64
N ASP A 66 7.53 10.96 7.99
CA ASP A 66 7.08 12.25 7.47
C ASP A 66 7.16 12.25 5.92
N GLY A 67 6.03 12.54 5.27
CA GLY A 67 5.90 12.55 3.81
C GLY A 67 6.05 11.20 3.10
N ARG A 68 6.19 10.07 3.80
CA ARG A 68 6.51 8.77 3.16
C ARG A 68 5.94 7.56 3.90
N LEU A 69 5.43 6.61 3.12
CA LEU A 69 5.11 5.25 3.57
C LEU A 69 6.08 4.26 2.94
N VAL A 70 6.61 3.33 3.73
CA VAL A 70 7.43 2.20 3.26
C VAL A 70 6.66 0.91 3.54
N ILE A 71 6.46 0.10 2.50
CA ILE A 71 5.75 -1.18 2.58
C ILE A 71 6.75 -2.28 2.27
N THR A 72 6.91 -3.23 3.18
CA THR A 72 7.86 -4.35 3.06
C THR A 72 7.20 -5.66 3.46
N HIS A 73 7.80 -6.78 3.05
CA HIS A 73 7.45 -8.09 3.57
C HIS A 73 7.75 -8.15 5.08
N ASP A 74 6.89 -8.84 5.84
CA ASP A 74 7.17 -9.20 7.24
C ASP A 74 8.30 -10.24 7.33
#